data_AF-U6C0E0-F1
#
_entry.id   AF-U6C0E0-F1
#
_cell.length_a   1.000
_cell.length_b   1.000
_cell.length_c   1.000
_cell.angle_alpha   90.00
_cell.angle_beta   90.00
_cell.angle_gamma   90.00
#
_symmetry.space_group_name_H-M   'P 1'
#
loop_
_entity.id
_entity.type
_entity.pdbx_description
1 polymer ?
#
loop_
_entity_poly.entity_id
_entity_poly.type
_entity_poly.pdbx_seq_one_letter_code
_entity_poly.pdbx_strand_id
1 'polypeptide(L)'
;NLRYYAGWADKIHGMTIPADGPYHVQTLHEPIGVAGQIIPWNFPLLMLSWKIGPALACGNTVVLKTAEQTPLSAFYVAHLLQ
;
A
#
# COMPACT_ATOMS: atom_id res chain seq x y z
N ASN A 1 -3.43 1.21 -12.42
CA ASN A 1 -3.06 0.74 -11.07
C ASN A 1 -3.18 1.83 -10.02
N LEU A 2 -2.42 2.93 -10.04
CA LEU A 2 -2.53 3.96 -8.98
C LEU A 2 -3.93 4.57 -8.80
N ARG A 3 -4.62 4.96 -9.89
CA ARG A 3 -6.00 5.48 -9.82
C ARG A 3 -7.00 4.51 -9.20
N TYR A 4 -6.79 3.20 -9.39
CA TYR A 4 -7.64 2.16 -8.81
C TYR A 4 -7.47 2.11 -7.28
N TYR A 5 -6.21 2.08 -6.81
CA TYR A 5 -5.93 2.07 -5.37
C TYR A 5 -6.26 3.39 -4.68
N ALA A 6 -6.18 4.52 -5.38
CA ALA A 6 -6.66 5.80 -4.86
C ALA A 6 -8.15 5.74 -4.49
N GLY A 7 -8.96 5.02 -5.27
CA GLY A 7 -10.38 4.80 -4.96
C GLY A 7 -10.65 3.89 -3.77
N TRP A 8 -9.65 3.15 -3.28
CA TRP A 8 -9.77 2.28 -2.11
C TRP A 8 -9.38 2.97 -0.79
N ALA A 9 -8.69 4.12 -0.85
CA ALA A 9 -8.12 4.78 0.34
C ALA A 9 -9.17 5.13 1.42
N ASP A 10 -10.42 5.37 1.04
CA ASP A 10 -11.55 5.69 1.92
C ASP A 10 -12.51 4.50 2.14
N LYS A 11 -12.20 3.33 1.58
CA LYS A 11 -13.10 2.15 1.55
C LYS A 11 -12.57 0.94 2.32
N ILE A 12 -11.50 1.14 3.09
CA ILE A 12 -10.96 0.09 3.97
C ILE A 12 -11.74 0.17 5.29
N HIS A 13 -12.85 -0.56 5.34
CA HIS A 13 -13.75 -0.58 6.49
C HIS A 13 -13.48 -1.79 7.39
N GLY A 14 -13.60 -1.56 8.69
CA GLY A 14 -13.71 -2.61 9.69
C GLY A 14 -15.13 -3.19 9.76
N MET A 15 -15.41 -4.00 10.77
CA MET A 15 -16.71 -4.64 10.95
C MET A 15 -17.17 -4.58 12.41
N THR A 16 -18.47 -4.43 12.62
CA THR A 16 -19.09 -4.64 13.94
C THR A 16 -19.53 -6.10 14.03
N ILE A 17 -19.10 -6.79 15.09
CA ILE A 17 -19.34 -8.23 15.26
C ILE A 17 -20.42 -8.41 16.34
N PRO A 18 -21.49 -9.18 16.07
CA PRO A 18 -22.44 -9.54 17.11
C PRO A 18 -21.76 -10.47 18.11
N ALA A 19 -21.63 -10.01 19.36
CA ALA A 19 -21.04 -10.77 20.44
C ALA A 19 -22.13 -11.20 21.43
N ASP A 20 -21.95 -12.38 22.05
CA ASP A 20 -22.83 -12.83 23.11
C ASP A 20 -22.63 -11.97 24.38
N GLY A 21 -23.72 -11.42 24.92
CA GLY A 21 -23.70 -10.57 26.13
C GLY A 21 -23.64 -9.06 25.86
N PRO A 22 -23.45 -8.23 26.90
CA PRO A 22 -23.51 -6.77 26.79
C PRO A 22 -22.17 -6.16 26.30
N TYR A 23 -21.62 -6.69 25.20
CA TYR A 23 -20.35 -6.23 24.64
C TYR A 23 -20.56 -5.58 23.28
N HIS A 24 -19.92 -4.45 23.05
CA HIS A 24 -19.77 -3.86 21.72
C HIS A 24 -18.41 -4.26 21.16
N VAL A 25 -18.41 -5.09 20.11
CA VAL A 25 -17.19 -5.59 19.46
C VAL A 25 -17.10 -5.02 18.06
N GLN A 26 -15.97 -4.38 17.77
CA GLN A 26 -15.65 -3.86 16.44
C GLN A 26 -14.21 -4.21 16.07
N THR A 27 -13.99 -4.51 14.80
CA THR A 27 -12.64 -4.63 14.21
C THR A 27 -12.32 -3.35 13.47
N LEU A 28 -11.08 -2.91 13.59
CA LEU A 28 -10.54 -1.78 12.82
C LEU A 28 -9.42 -2.31 11.92
N HIS A 29 -9.35 -1.80 10.70
CA HIS A 29 -8.25 -2.09 9.77
C HIS A 29 -7.25 -0.94 9.82
N GLU A 30 -6.26 -1.07 10.69
CA GLU A 30 -5.22 -0.07 10.89
C GLU A 30 -3.98 -0.37 10.00
N PRO A 31 -3.21 0.67 9.61
CA PRO A 31 -1.94 0.46 8.93
C PRO A 31 -0.98 -0.36 9.79
N ILE A 32 -0.17 -1.18 9.15
CA ILE A 32 0.90 -1.94 9.79
C ILE A 32 2.04 -0.99 10.22
N GLY A 33 2.29 0.05 9.42
CA GLY A 33 3.32 1.07 9.69
C GLY A 33 4.29 1.21 8.54
N VAL A 34 5.55 0.79 8.73
CA VAL A 34 6.61 0.90 7.71
C VAL A 34 6.74 -0.41 6.94
N ALA A 35 6.52 -0.37 5.63
CA ALA A 35 6.60 -1.53 4.74
C ALA A 35 7.87 -1.52 3.87
N GLY A 36 8.76 -2.49 4.08
CA GLY A 36 9.90 -2.76 3.19
C GLY A 36 9.45 -3.51 1.94
N GLN A 37 9.65 -2.95 0.75
CA GLN A 37 9.18 -3.51 -0.52
C GLN A 37 10.34 -3.74 -1.48
N ILE A 38 10.43 -4.94 -2.07
CA ILE A 38 11.42 -5.30 -3.09
C ILE A 38 10.70 -5.62 -4.40
N ILE A 39 11.17 -5.07 -5.53
CA ILE A 39 10.59 -5.31 -6.86
C ILE A 39 11.60 -5.92 -7.86
N PRO A 40 11.12 -6.77 -8.79
CA PRO A 40 11.95 -7.35 -9.85
C PRO A 40 12.12 -6.40 -11.05
N TRP A 41 12.94 -6.82 -12.02
CA TRP A 41 13.38 -5.99 -13.16
C TRP A 41 12.47 -6.03 -14.39
N ASN A 42 11.55 -7.00 -14.50
CA ASN A 42 10.79 -7.28 -15.71
C ASN A 42 9.76 -6.19 -16.08
N PHE A 43 9.07 -5.63 -15.09
CA PHE A 43 8.10 -4.53 -15.29
C PHE A 43 8.24 -3.48 -14.19
N PRO A 44 9.34 -2.70 -14.16
CA PRO A 44 9.74 -1.92 -12.98
C PRO A 44 8.67 -0.90 -12.54
N LEU A 45 8.06 -0.16 -13.47
CA LEU A 45 6.99 0.80 -13.15
C LEU A 45 5.69 0.12 -12.68
N LEU A 46 5.31 -0.99 -13.31
CA LEU A 46 4.10 -1.72 -12.94
C LEU A 46 4.25 -2.36 -11.57
N MET A 47 5.37 -3.02 -11.32
CA MET A 47 5.68 -3.68 -10.04
C MET A 47 5.77 -2.67 -8.91
N LEU A 48 6.37 -1.50 -9.15
CA LEU A 48 6.35 -0.38 -8.21
C LEU A 48 4.90 0.02 -7.90
N SER A 49 4.08 0.27 -8.92
CA SER A 49 2.69 0.70 -8.72
C SER A 49 1.84 -0.34 -7.96
N TRP A 50 2.08 -1.63 -8.18
CA TRP A 50 1.42 -2.73 -7.47
C TRP A 50 1.82 -2.84 -6.01
N LYS A 51 3.03 -2.41 -5.67
CA LYS A 51 3.56 -2.44 -4.31
C LYS A 51 3.14 -1.19 -3.52
N ILE A 52 3.40 0.00 -4.06
CA ILE A 52 3.13 1.26 -3.34
C ILE A 52 1.64 1.60 -3.31
N GLY A 53 0.89 1.26 -4.37
CA GLY A 53 -0.54 1.60 -4.48
C GLY A 53 -1.37 1.11 -3.29
N PRO A 54 -1.43 -0.19 -3.01
CA PRO A 54 -2.19 -0.71 -1.87
C PRO A 54 -1.56 -0.31 -0.53
N ALA A 55 -0.22 -0.26 -0.42
CA ALA A 55 0.43 0.10 0.82
C ALA A 55 0.04 1.52 1.29
N LEU A 56 0.09 2.49 0.37
CA LEU A 56 -0.32 3.87 0.64
C LEU A 56 -1.83 3.99 0.85
N ALA A 57 -2.65 3.26 0.08
CA ALA A 57 -4.11 3.25 0.27
C ALA A 57 -4.51 2.76 1.67
N CYS A 58 -3.78 1.79 2.23
CA CYS A 58 -3.95 1.31 3.61
C CYS A 58 -3.31 2.21 4.67
N GLY A 59 -2.72 3.36 4.32
CA GLY A 59 -2.07 4.29 5.25
C GLY A 59 -0.67 3.88 5.72
N ASN A 60 0.00 2.94 5.05
CA ASN A 60 1.38 2.57 5.38
C ASN A 60 2.39 3.55 4.76
N THR A 61 3.56 3.62 5.38
CA THR A 61 4.76 4.23 4.79
C THR A 61 5.59 3.14 4.10
N VAL A 62 6.40 3.50 3.11
CA VAL A 62 7.12 2.53 2.27
C VAL A 62 8.59 2.86 2.17
N VAL A 63 9.43 1.83 2.31
CA VAL A 63 10.84 1.84 1.91
C VAL A 63 11.01 0.87 0.75
N LEU A 64 11.35 1.37 -0.43
CA LEU A 64 11.37 0.58 -1.67
C LEU A 64 12.81 0.29 -2.13
N LYS A 65 13.13 -0.99 -2.32
CA LYS A 65 14.34 -1.46 -3.00
C LYS A 65 14.00 -1.97 -4.39
N THR A 66 14.64 -1.39 -5.40
CA THR A 66 14.43 -1.72 -6.81
C THR A 66 15.44 -2.73 -7.29
N ALA A 67 15.18 -3.35 -8.44
CA ALA A 67 16.17 -4.20 -9.09
C ALA A 67 17.33 -3.34 -9.61
N GLU A 68 18.56 -3.83 -9.45
CA GLU A 68 19.79 -3.12 -9.86
C GLU A 68 19.87 -2.91 -11.38
N GLN A 69 19.21 -3.78 -12.15
CA GLN A 69 19.15 -3.70 -13.61
C GLN A 69 18.26 -2.55 -14.09
N THR A 70 17.23 -2.17 -13.32
CA THR A 70 16.21 -1.19 -13.75
C THR A 70 15.85 -0.15 -12.67
N PRO A 71 16.83 0.58 -12.09
CA PRO A 71 16.56 1.50 -10.98
C PRO A 71 15.98 2.85 -11.42
N LEU A 72 16.29 3.31 -12.63
CA LEU A 72 16.03 4.69 -13.08
C LEU A 72 14.54 5.06 -13.08
N SER A 73 13.66 4.14 -13.47
CA SER A 73 12.21 4.40 -13.51
C SER A 73 11.64 4.69 -12.12
N ALA A 74 12.16 4.01 -11.09
CA ALA A 74 11.72 4.24 -9.72
C ALA A 74 12.23 5.58 -9.17
N PHE A 75 13.47 5.97 -9.52
CA PHE A 75 13.99 7.29 -9.15
C PHE A 75 13.20 8.43 -9.79
N TYR A 76 12.80 8.29 -11.05
CA TYR A 76 11.94 9.28 -11.69
C TYR A 76 10.57 9.39 -11.00
N VAL A 77 9.96 8.27 -10.62
CA VAL A 77 8.72 8.29 -9.82
C VAL A 77 8.93 8.95 -8.47
N ALA A 78 10.06 8.70 -7.79
CA ALA A 78 10.37 9.35 -6.53
C ALA A 78 10.44 10.88 -6.67
N HIS A 79 10.97 11.39 -7.78
CA HIS A 79 10.96 12.83 -8.08
C HIS A 79 9.55 13.39 -8.28
N LEU A 80 8.63 12.63 -8.87
CA LEU A 80 7.23 13.04 -9.05
C LEU A 80 6.41 13.03 -7.73
N LEU A 81 6.90 12.37 -6.69
CA LEU A 81 6.24 12.25 -5.38
C LEU A 81 6.70 13.30 -4.37
N GLN A 82 7.74 14.08 -4.69
CA GLN A 82 8.17 15.24 -3.90
C GLN A 82 7.20 16.41 -4.05
#